data_AF-G4YDW5-F1
#
_entry.id   AF-G4YDW5-F1
#
_cell.length_a   1.000
_cell.length_b   1.000
_cell.length_c   1.000
_cell.angle_alpha   90.00
_cell.angle_beta   90.00
_cell.angle_gamma   90.00
#
_symmetry.space_group_name_H-M   'P 1'
#
loop_
_entity.id
_entity.type
_entity.pdbx_description
1 polymer ?
#
loop_
_entity_poly.entity_id
_entity_poly.type
_entity_poly.pdbx_seq_one_letter_code
_entity_poly.pdbx_strand_id
1 'polypeptide(L)'
;MPGLAFLRIPEDDDSIAILVRTLFQTWRACLPPDATTDCWKVFAGREAYSDDNPPLRLSDRVGGMGASDDDLLFIEVPTDHIVSLLLKGEQVKHLLESLKWKEPERLCRSTRRNWPYQGASEIAKKLKRSLVNNYKAWKENNHDGHCRALNVILSGAGTGKSRMLDNMKSLLCGAAKLSKDEDLMARMESAYVFRITFADGPEQDSQLIDDIYGDLDISYRMIYQLYKHKREVAWPLFVSKLKGVYSKTVFFIEEVLVLLAKLEQIDKLQDMTVLLCVDGLDRLHHDGIKQSSKYLRVMNAIISFLNASKAFVVCACASRLASPFHEVQMVFRQRCTYLVPPTLNGDEILSPRTRIEQILVEDMGGHGRALEALDAALRSFRDEGTATPSPMDIIKRVCERLQVEYADLFKSPLLTSRTICQEVVAAILYRQQLIFSESIGEKGMTVDELLGVGFFRLSRETHGHLSCAFILLELLMSKLGKTGDMMEYLTRSVLGWQDFTHFVASYRVKKSTVFNAGPISLAAFHAGARFGPIDGICVKEARS
;
A
#
# COMPACT_ATOMS: atom_id res chain seq x y z
N MET A 1 25.74 6.40 -10.14
CA MET A 1 26.74 7.36 -9.64
C MET A 1 27.05 7.05 -8.18
N PRO A 2 28.21 7.48 -7.67
CA PRO A 2 28.53 7.43 -6.24
C PRO A 2 27.39 7.95 -5.37
N GLY A 3 27.17 7.30 -4.22
CA GLY A 3 26.13 7.67 -3.27
C GLY A 3 26.31 9.12 -2.80
N LEU A 4 25.46 10.01 -3.31
CA LEU A 4 25.46 11.43 -2.95
C LEU A 4 24.77 11.62 -1.60
N ALA A 5 25.51 12.10 -0.61
CA ALA A 5 24.98 12.55 0.66
C ALA A 5 24.95 14.08 0.68
N PHE A 6 23.78 14.67 0.95
CA PHE A 6 23.63 16.11 1.19
C PHE A 6 23.62 16.35 2.69
N LEU A 7 24.48 17.24 3.19
CA LEU A 7 24.57 17.56 4.61
C LEU A 7 24.62 19.06 4.80
N ARG A 8 23.83 19.55 5.77
CA ARG A 8 23.89 20.92 6.24
C ARG A 8 24.98 20.98 7.32
N ILE A 9 26.00 21.80 7.10
CA ILE A 9 27.16 21.95 7.98
C ILE A 9 26.68 22.60 9.30
N PRO A 10 27.07 22.08 10.49
CA PRO A 10 26.80 22.76 11.76
C PRO A 10 27.51 24.11 11.82
N GLU A 11 26.86 25.11 12.45
CA GLU A 11 27.17 26.55 12.36
C GLU A 11 28.56 26.99 12.89
N ASP A 12 29.39 26.09 13.42
CA ASP A 12 30.58 26.45 14.21
C ASP A 12 31.93 25.83 13.72
N ASP A 13 32.00 25.17 12.54
CA ASP A 13 33.26 24.54 12.11
C ASP A 13 33.53 24.56 10.59
N ASP A 14 34.51 25.38 10.17
CA ASP A 14 34.84 25.71 8.76
C ASP A 14 35.77 24.70 8.05
N SER A 15 36.08 23.56 8.68
CA SER A 15 37.11 22.63 8.18
C SER A 15 36.54 21.41 7.44
N ILE A 16 36.88 21.28 6.15
CA ILE A 16 36.58 20.10 5.31
C ILE A 16 37.10 18.81 5.96
N ALA A 17 38.24 18.88 6.65
CA ALA A 17 38.83 17.73 7.34
C ALA A 17 37.93 17.17 8.47
N ILE A 18 37.23 18.04 9.19
CA ILE A 18 36.30 17.63 10.25
C ILE A 18 35.04 17.04 9.63
N LEU A 19 34.51 17.66 8.58
CA LEU A 19 33.32 17.17 7.87
C LEU A 19 33.53 15.77 7.27
N VAL A 20 34.64 15.56 6.56
CA VAL A 20 35.02 14.25 5.99
C VAL A 20 35.26 13.22 7.09
N ARG A 21 35.90 13.59 8.21
CA ARG A 21 36.10 12.68 9.35
C ARG A 21 34.80 12.28 10.03
N THR A 22 33.89 13.23 10.24
CA THR A 22 32.58 12.96 10.86
C THR A 22 31.76 12.04 9.97
N LEU A 23 31.67 12.34 8.67
CA LEU A 23 31.02 11.46 7.68
C LEU A 23 31.65 10.07 7.62
N PHE A 24 32.98 10.00 7.55
CA PHE A 24 33.71 8.74 7.56
C PHE A 24 33.43 7.95 8.83
N GLN A 25 33.38 8.59 10.01
CA GLN A 25 33.04 7.93 11.27
C GLN A 25 31.59 7.43 11.29
N THR A 26 30.65 8.23 10.80
CA THR A 26 29.24 7.83 10.65
C THR A 26 29.09 6.63 9.71
N TRP A 27 29.89 6.55 8.65
CA TRP A 27 29.84 5.49 7.64
C TRP A 27 30.85 4.36 7.88
N ARG A 28 31.71 4.46 8.90
CA ARG A 28 32.84 3.54 9.14
C ARG A 28 32.38 2.10 9.31
N ALA A 29 31.21 1.89 9.90
CA ALA A 29 30.62 0.57 10.08
C ALA A 29 30.23 -0.11 8.75
N CYS A 30 30.11 0.66 7.67
CA CYS A 30 29.69 0.21 6.34
C CYS A 30 30.85 0.21 5.32
N LEU A 31 32.05 0.62 5.73
CA LEU A 31 33.22 0.69 4.85
C LEU A 31 34.14 -0.53 5.04
N PRO A 32 34.90 -0.93 4.00
CA PRO A 32 35.97 -1.92 4.13
C PRO A 32 36.96 -1.55 5.25
N PRO A 33 37.60 -2.54 5.93
CA PRO A 33 38.53 -2.28 7.04
C PRO A 33 39.74 -1.43 6.67
N ASP A 34 40.08 -1.39 5.39
CA ASP A 34 41.19 -0.66 4.75
C ASP A 34 40.78 0.70 4.18
N ALA A 35 39.49 1.05 4.20
CA ALA A 35 39.05 2.37 3.76
C ALA A 35 39.62 3.45 4.68
N THR A 36 40.22 4.49 4.09
CA THR A 36 40.65 5.69 4.81
C THR A 36 39.88 6.91 4.32
N THR A 37 39.94 7.99 5.08
CA THR A 37 39.37 9.30 4.69
C THR A 37 39.97 9.83 3.38
N ASP A 38 41.14 9.34 2.98
CA ASP A 38 41.88 9.82 1.81
C ASP A 38 41.27 9.33 0.48
N CYS A 39 40.35 8.35 0.55
CA CYS A 39 39.67 7.80 -0.61
C CYS A 39 38.43 8.61 -1.02
N TRP A 40 38.00 9.58 -0.21
CA TRP A 40 36.78 10.37 -0.43
C TRP A 40 37.15 11.67 -1.15
N LYS A 41 36.45 12.01 -2.23
CA LYS A 41 36.64 13.29 -2.92
C LYS A 41 35.51 14.24 -2.59
N VAL A 42 35.82 15.50 -2.30
CA VAL A 42 34.85 16.55 -1.97
C VAL A 42 34.96 17.67 -3.00
N PHE A 43 33.83 18.18 -3.48
CA PHE A 43 33.75 19.23 -4.50
C PHE A 43 32.86 20.38 -4.01
N ALA A 44 33.20 21.62 -4.41
CA ALA A 44 32.40 22.81 -4.12
C ALA A 44 31.33 23.00 -5.20
N GLY A 45 30.09 22.63 -4.90
CA GLY A 45 28.97 22.78 -5.83
C GLY A 45 28.90 21.69 -6.90
N ARG A 46 27.76 21.66 -7.60
CA ARG A 46 27.45 20.66 -8.62
C ARG A 46 28.26 20.86 -9.89
N GLU A 47 28.53 22.10 -10.24
CA GLU A 47 29.31 22.47 -11.44
C GLU A 47 30.76 21.97 -11.30
N ALA A 48 31.38 22.14 -10.13
CA ALA A 48 32.73 21.63 -9.90
C ALA A 48 32.83 20.10 -9.99
N TYR A 49 31.78 19.37 -9.58
CA TYR A 49 31.71 17.92 -9.76
C TYR A 49 31.49 17.51 -11.23
N SER A 50 30.73 18.30 -11.99
CA SER A 50 30.34 17.95 -13.37
C SER A 50 31.41 18.30 -14.41
N ASP A 51 32.22 19.33 -14.14
CA ASP A 51 33.24 19.86 -15.04
C ASP A 51 34.65 19.28 -14.80
N ASP A 52 34.76 18.18 -14.04
CA ASP A 52 36.04 17.50 -13.73
C ASP A 52 37.06 18.40 -13.02
N ASN A 53 36.57 19.40 -12.26
CA ASN A 53 37.44 20.27 -11.46
C ASN A 53 38.14 19.48 -10.34
N PRO A 54 39.35 19.89 -9.92
CA PRO A 54 40.06 19.18 -8.85
C PRO A 54 39.27 19.21 -7.54
N PRO A 55 39.24 18.10 -6.79
CA PRO A 55 38.56 18.05 -5.50
C PRO A 55 39.22 19.00 -4.50
N LEU A 56 38.41 19.52 -3.57
CA LEU A 56 38.86 20.35 -2.46
C LEU A 56 39.87 19.58 -1.61
N ARG A 57 40.91 20.27 -1.18
CA ARG A 57 41.90 19.74 -0.24
C ARG A 57 41.36 19.88 1.17
N LEU A 58 41.81 18.99 2.06
CA LEU A 58 41.44 19.01 3.48
C LEU A 58 41.80 20.32 4.20
N SER A 59 42.71 21.12 3.62
CA SER A 59 43.13 22.44 4.10
C SER A 59 42.24 23.60 3.62
N ASP A 60 41.34 23.35 2.68
CA ASP A 60 40.57 24.41 2.03
C ASP A 60 39.42 24.86 2.95
N ARG A 61 39.13 26.15 2.95
CA ARG A 61 38.03 26.75 3.72
C ARG A 61 36.78 26.82 2.85
N VAL A 62 35.63 26.48 3.43
CA VAL A 62 34.34 26.56 2.74
C VAL A 62 33.78 27.97 2.90
N GLY A 63 33.48 28.65 1.78
CA GLY A 63 33.18 30.08 1.75
C GLY A 63 31.76 30.49 2.13
N GLY A 64 30.84 29.55 2.35
CA GLY A 64 29.43 29.86 2.60
C GLY A 64 28.65 28.70 3.23
N MET A 65 27.79 29.03 4.20
CA MET A 65 27.00 28.07 4.98
C MET A 65 25.70 27.65 4.26
N GLY A 66 25.80 27.03 3.09
CA GLY A 66 24.67 26.35 2.44
C GLY A 66 23.45 27.24 2.17
N ALA A 67 23.65 28.52 1.86
CA ALA A 67 22.57 29.49 1.63
C ALA A 67 22.06 29.46 0.18
N SER A 68 22.85 28.92 -0.75
CA SER A 68 22.54 28.74 -2.16
C SER A 68 22.99 27.36 -2.68
N ASP A 69 22.52 26.95 -3.86
CA ASP A 69 22.94 25.70 -4.51
C ASP A 69 24.46 25.69 -4.82
N ASP A 70 25.07 26.87 -4.91
CA ASP A 70 26.52 27.07 -5.11
C ASP A 70 27.33 26.77 -3.85
N ASP A 71 26.68 26.73 -2.67
CA ASP A 71 27.30 26.43 -1.37
C ASP A 71 27.21 24.95 -0.97
N LEU A 72 26.63 24.09 -1.82
CA LEU A 72 26.47 22.66 -1.54
C LEU A 72 27.78 21.90 -1.78
N LEU A 73 28.25 21.13 -0.80
CA LEU A 73 29.40 20.24 -0.98
C LEU A 73 28.96 18.90 -1.58
N PHE A 74 29.64 18.49 -2.65
CA PHE A 74 29.43 17.21 -3.32
C PHE A 74 30.51 16.23 -2.88
N ILE A 75 30.13 15.07 -2.34
CA ILE A 75 31.06 14.08 -1.84
C ILE A 75 30.95 12.82 -2.70
N GLU A 76 32.04 12.50 -3.40
CA GLU A 76 32.17 11.30 -4.20
C GLU A 76 32.75 10.19 -3.31
N VAL A 77 31.89 9.23 -2.94
CA VAL A 77 32.28 8.04 -2.20
C VAL A 77 32.68 6.94 -3.19
N PRO A 78 33.91 6.40 -3.13
CA PRO A 78 34.38 5.40 -4.07
C PRO A 78 33.55 4.12 -3.99
N THR A 79 32.55 4.00 -4.85
CA THR A 79 31.59 2.88 -4.88
C THR A 79 32.15 1.70 -5.65
N ASP A 80 33.06 1.97 -6.59
CA ASP A 80 33.68 0.94 -7.43
C ASP A 80 34.63 0.03 -6.63
N HIS A 81 35.15 0.49 -5.49
CA HIS A 81 35.90 -0.36 -4.55
C HIS A 81 34.98 -1.14 -3.59
N ILE A 82 33.85 -0.57 -3.15
CA ILE A 82 32.94 -1.23 -2.20
C ILE A 82 32.24 -2.43 -2.85
N VAL A 83 31.73 -2.30 -4.09
CA VAL A 83 31.01 -3.37 -4.79
C VAL A 83 31.95 -4.47 -5.32
N SER A 84 33.18 -4.10 -5.72
CA SER A 84 34.18 -5.02 -6.27
C SER A 84 34.88 -5.89 -5.20
N LEU A 85 35.03 -5.38 -3.98
CA LEU A 85 35.67 -6.09 -2.87
C LEU A 85 34.69 -6.96 -2.06
N LEU A 86 33.42 -6.54 -1.90
CA LEU A 86 32.43 -7.28 -1.09
C LEU A 86 31.96 -8.60 -1.71
N LEU A 87 32.06 -8.74 -3.03
CA LEU A 87 31.59 -9.94 -3.76
C LEU A 87 32.70 -10.89 -4.20
N LYS A 88 33.96 -10.66 -3.77
CA LYS A 88 35.08 -11.58 -4.02
C LYS A 88 35.27 -12.48 -2.81
N GLY A 89 34.67 -13.67 -2.86
CA GLY A 89 34.87 -14.69 -1.85
C GLY A 89 34.12 -15.98 -2.14
N GLU A 90 34.66 -17.08 -1.64
CA GLU A 90 34.05 -18.41 -1.66
C GLU A 90 32.64 -18.42 -1.03
N GLN A 91 32.42 -17.55 -0.04
CA GLN A 91 31.14 -17.36 0.63
C GLN A 91 30.03 -16.87 -0.32
N VAL A 92 30.33 -15.94 -1.24
CA VAL A 92 29.35 -15.39 -2.18
C VAL A 92 29.01 -16.41 -3.26
N LYS A 93 29.96 -17.26 -3.65
CA LYS A 93 29.69 -18.42 -4.52
C LYS A 93 28.71 -19.39 -3.84
N HIS A 94 28.97 -19.74 -2.58
CA HIS A 94 28.06 -20.59 -1.80
C HIS A 94 26.67 -19.93 -1.63
N LEU A 95 26.59 -18.61 -1.45
CA LEU A 95 25.31 -17.91 -1.42
C LEU A 95 24.58 -18.07 -2.76
N LEU A 96 25.24 -17.74 -3.88
CA LEU A 96 24.67 -17.87 -5.23
C LEU A 96 24.17 -19.29 -5.51
N GLU A 97 24.88 -20.33 -5.07
CA GLU A 97 24.45 -21.72 -5.18
C GLU A 97 23.14 -22.01 -4.41
N SER A 98 22.84 -21.25 -3.36
CA SER A 98 21.59 -21.37 -2.58
C SER A 98 20.43 -20.51 -3.11
N LEU A 99 20.69 -19.65 -4.10
CA LEU A 99 19.71 -18.73 -4.69
C LEU A 99 19.24 -19.20 -6.07
N LYS A 100 18.02 -18.83 -6.44
CA LYS A 100 17.44 -19.04 -7.76
C LYS A 100 16.33 -18.02 -8.02
N TRP A 101 16.28 -17.45 -9.22
CA TRP A 101 15.12 -16.66 -9.62
C TRP A 101 13.86 -17.52 -9.71
N LYS A 102 12.78 -17.03 -9.09
CA LYS A 102 11.43 -17.60 -9.18
C LYS A 102 10.42 -16.48 -9.07
N GLU A 103 9.30 -16.65 -9.76
CA GLU A 103 8.18 -15.73 -9.64
C GLU A 103 7.75 -15.62 -8.15
N PRO A 104 7.60 -14.40 -7.61
CA PRO A 104 7.24 -14.21 -6.21
C PRO A 104 5.90 -14.87 -5.85
N GLU A 105 5.84 -15.38 -4.63
CA GLU A 105 4.58 -15.80 -4.03
C GLU A 105 3.61 -14.62 -3.91
N ARG A 106 2.31 -14.92 -3.95
CA ARG A 106 1.27 -13.91 -3.81
C ARG A 106 1.22 -13.37 -2.38
N LEU A 107 1.11 -12.05 -2.25
CA LEU A 107 0.89 -11.33 -1.00
C LEU A 107 -0.53 -11.58 -0.46
N CYS A 108 -1.53 -11.66 -1.35
CA CYS A 108 -2.88 -12.01 -0.95
C CYS A 108 -2.96 -13.50 -0.59
N ARG A 109 -3.10 -13.80 0.72
CA ARG A 109 -3.21 -15.17 1.24
C ARG A 109 -4.64 -15.69 1.39
N SER A 110 -5.63 -14.79 1.36
CA SER A 110 -7.04 -15.18 1.54
C SER A 110 -7.64 -15.80 0.28
N THR A 111 -8.88 -16.30 0.36
CA THR A 111 -9.57 -16.94 -0.77
C THR A 111 -9.69 -16.02 -1.99
N ARG A 112 -9.74 -14.70 -1.75
CA ARG A 112 -9.69 -13.62 -2.75
C ARG A 112 -8.55 -13.73 -3.77
N ARG A 113 -7.47 -14.44 -3.44
CA ARG A 113 -6.35 -14.65 -4.37
C ARG A 113 -6.75 -15.42 -5.63
N ASN A 114 -7.88 -16.13 -5.60
CA ASN A 114 -8.38 -16.93 -6.72
C ASN A 114 -9.43 -16.19 -7.55
N TRP A 115 -9.94 -15.05 -7.10
CA TRP A 115 -10.94 -14.28 -7.83
C TRP A 115 -10.32 -13.57 -9.05
N PRO A 116 -11.07 -13.39 -10.15
CA PRO A 116 -10.59 -12.58 -11.27
C PRO A 116 -10.24 -11.17 -10.81
N TYR A 117 -9.14 -10.60 -11.34
CA TYR A 117 -8.76 -9.23 -11.02
C TYR A 117 -9.60 -8.25 -11.86
N GLN A 118 -10.28 -7.32 -11.20
CA GLN A 118 -11.14 -6.32 -11.84
C GLN A 118 -10.47 -4.94 -11.87
N GLY A 119 -10.92 -4.04 -12.75
CA GLY A 119 -10.43 -2.65 -12.84
C GLY A 119 -9.05 -2.46 -13.50
N ALA A 120 -8.51 -3.50 -14.15
CA ALA A 120 -7.17 -3.46 -14.74
C ALA A 120 -6.98 -2.34 -15.78
N SER A 121 -7.99 -2.12 -16.63
CA SER A 121 -7.97 -1.08 -17.66
C SER A 121 -7.85 0.33 -17.06
N GLU A 122 -8.64 0.62 -16.04
CA GLU A 122 -8.74 1.93 -15.41
C GLU A 122 -7.44 2.27 -14.67
N ILE A 123 -6.87 1.27 -13.99
CA ILE A 123 -5.61 1.43 -13.26
C ILE A 123 -4.44 1.56 -14.24
N ALA A 124 -4.40 0.78 -15.32
CA ALA A 124 -3.37 0.91 -16.36
C ALA A 124 -3.38 2.31 -17.00
N LYS A 125 -4.58 2.89 -17.24
CA LYS A 125 -4.71 4.27 -17.72
C LYS A 125 -4.14 5.28 -16.72
N LYS A 126 -4.38 5.11 -15.42
CA LYS A 126 -3.81 5.96 -14.36
C LYS A 126 -2.27 5.85 -14.30
N LEU A 127 -1.73 4.64 -14.47
CA LEU A 127 -0.29 4.36 -14.41
C LEU A 127 0.49 4.78 -15.66
N LYS A 128 -0.15 4.88 -16.83
CA LYS A 128 0.52 5.17 -18.11
C LYS A 128 1.45 6.39 -18.04
N ARG A 129 0.94 7.53 -17.55
CA ARG A 129 1.71 8.78 -17.55
C ARG A 129 2.93 8.69 -16.64
N SER A 130 2.76 8.16 -15.43
CA SER A 130 3.85 8.03 -14.47
C SER A 130 4.91 7.05 -14.95
N LEU A 131 4.50 5.92 -15.54
CA LEU A 131 5.41 4.92 -16.09
C LEU A 131 6.26 5.48 -17.24
N VAL A 132 5.63 6.17 -18.20
CA VAL A 132 6.34 6.77 -19.34
C VAL A 132 7.32 7.84 -18.88
N ASN A 133 6.92 8.69 -17.93
CA ASN A 133 7.80 9.74 -17.40
C ASN A 133 8.99 9.15 -16.64
N ASN A 134 8.76 8.12 -15.82
CA ASN A 134 9.83 7.43 -15.10
C ASN A 134 10.84 6.81 -16.08
N TYR A 135 10.34 6.16 -17.14
CA TYR A 135 11.17 5.54 -18.16
C TYR A 135 12.03 6.54 -18.95
N LYS A 136 11.44 7.68 -19.35
CA LYS A 136 12.20 8.76 -20.00
C LYS A 136 13.28 9.34 -19.07
N ALA A 137 12.91 9.62 -17.82
CA ALA A 137 13.85 10.13 -16.83
C ALA A 137 15.01 9.16 -16.57
N TRP A 138 14.72 7.85 -16.53
CA TRP A 138 15.76 6.83 -16.42
C TRP A 138 16.69 6.82 -17.63
N LYS A 139 16.16 6.87 -18.87
CA LYS A 139 16.97 6.95 -20.09
C LYS A 139 17.89 8.18 -20.15
N GLU A 140 17.40 9.30 -19.64
CA GLU A 140 18.12 10.58 -19.60
C GLU A 140 19.09 10.69 -18.41
N ASN A 141 19.23 9.64 -17.59
CA ASN A 141 19.94 9.67 -16.30
C ASN A 141 19.47 10.83 -15.38
N ASN A 142 18.21 11.22 -15.51
CA ASN A 142 17.60 12.23 -14.66
C ASN A 142 17.13 11.59 -13.34
N HIS A 143 17.77 12.01 -12.25
CA HIS A 143 17.53 11.53 -10.89
C HIS A 143 16.50 12.37 -10.11
N ASP A 144 15.82 13.32 -10.76
CA ASP A 144 14.80 14.14 -10.14
C ASP A 144 13.57 13.31 -9.69
N GLY A 145 13.27 13.37 -8.39
CA GLY A 145 12.13 12.72 -7.76
C GLY A 145 10.76 13.23 -8.26
N HIS A 146 10.72 14.36 -8.98
CA HIS A 146 9.52 14.84 -9.66
C HIS A 146 9.21 14.10 -10.97
N CYS A 147 10.22 13.49 -11.59
CA CYS A 147 10.06 12.75 -12.84
C CYS A 147 9.80 11.25 -12.62
N ARG A 148 10.27 10.68 -11.49
CA ARG A 148 10.15 9.26 -11.15
C ARG A 148 9.07 9.02 -10.09
N ALA A 149 7.82 8.79 -10.49
CA ALA A 149 6.75 8.70 -9.50
C ALA A 149 6.74 7.38 -8.70
N LEU A 150 6.63 7.46 -7.38
CA LEU A 150 6.34 6.31 -6.51
C LEU A 150 4.85 5.94 -6.65
N ASN A 151 4.53 4.67 -6.87
CA ASN A 151 3.14 4.22 -6.93
C ASN A 151 2.66 3.85 -5.52
N VAL A 152 1.58 4.47 -5.06
CA VAL A 152 1.13 4.34 -3.67
C VAL A 152 -0.32 3.87 -3.65
N ILE A 153 -0.53 2.69 -3.08
CA ILE A 153 -1.84 2.08 -2.93
C ILE A 153 -2.35 2.41 -1.52
N LEU A 154 -3.24 3.39 -1.44
CA LEU A 154 -3.84 3.83 -0.17
C LEU A 154 -5.30 3.42 -0.11
N SER A 155 -5.63 2.56 0.85
CA SER A 155 -7.02 2.13 1.06
C SER A 155 -7.21 1.45 2.42
N GLY A 156 -8.47 1.27 2.82
CA GLY A 156 -8.82 0.57 4.05
C GLY A 156 -8.39 -0.89 4.10
N ALA A 157 -8.50 -1.49 5.28
CA ALA A 157 -8.12 -2.89 5.48
C ALA A 157 -9.04 -3.85 4.69
N GLY A 158 -8.44 -4.83 4.00
CA GLY A 158 -9.20 -5.83 3.23
C GLY A 158 -9.88 -5.33 1.94
N THR A 159 -9.56 -4.15 1.44
CA THR A 159 -10.08 -3.60 0.18
C THR A 159 -9.35 -4.11 -1.07
N GLY A 160 -8.31 -4.95 -0.92
CA GLY A 160 -7.58 -5.54 -2.04
C GLY A 160 -6.23 -4.90 -2.36
N LYS A 161 -5.60 -4.18 -1.42
CA LYS A 161 -4.25 -3.59 -1.60
C LYS A 161 -3.19 -4.62 -2.00
N SER A 162 -3.02 -5.67 -1.20
CA SER A 162 -2.08 -6.77 -1.48
C SER A 162 -2.40 -7.47 -2.81
N ARG A 163 -3.70 -7.56 -3.16
CA ARG A 163 -4.15 -8.13 -4.43
C ARG A 163 -3.78 -7.25 -5.63
N MET A 164 -3.80 -5.93 -5.47
CA MET A 164 -3.32 -5.01 -6.50
C MET A 164 -1.80 -5.12 -6.68
N LEU A 165 -1.02 -5.22 -5.59
CA LEU A 165 0.42 -5.48 -5.67
C LEU A 165 0.73 -6.80 -6.37
N ASP A 166 -0.04 -7.86 -6.11
CA ASP A 166 0.09 -9.14 -6.84
C ASP A 166 -0.05 -8.96 -8.35
N ASN A 167 -0.92 -8.05 -8.79
CA ASN A 167 -1.19 -7.80 -10.21
C ASN A 167 -0.38 -6.63 -10.80
N MET A 168 0.50 -5.99 -10.02
CA MET A 168 1.18 -4.77 -10.43
C MET A 168 1.98 -4.93 -11.74
N LYS A 169 2.68 -6.05 -11.95
CA LYS A 169 3.36 -6.33 -13.23
C LYS A 169 2.38 -6.29 -14.41
N SER A 170 1.25 -6.98 -14.30
CA SER A 170 0.22 -7.01 -15.35
C SER A 170 -0.37 -5.61 -15.61
N LEU A 171 -0.62 -4.84 -14.55
CA LEU A 171 -1.11 -3.46 -14.64
C LEU A 171 -0.11 -2.56 -15.37
N LEU A 172 1.18 -2.69 -15.07
CA LEU A 172 2.26 -1.95 -15.72
C LEU A 172 2.48 -2.37 -17.17
N CYS A 173 2.39 -3.68 -17.48
CA CYS A 173 2.37 -4.16 -18.87
C CYS A 173 1.20 -3.56 -19.64
N GLY A 174 0.01 -3.48 -19.04
CA GLY A 174 -1.15 -2.79 -19.62
C GLY A 174 -0.87 -1.30 -19.86
N ALA A 175 -0.25 -0.62 -18.90
CA ALA A 175 0.13 0.78 -19.02
C ALA A 175 1.18 1.02 -20.13
N ALA A 176 2.16 0.13 -20.28
CA ALA A 176 3.15 0.15 -21.36
C ALA A 176 2.51 -0.11 -22.72
N LYS A 177 1.58 -1.07 -22.84
CA LYS A 177 0.81 -1.28 -24.08
C LYS A 177 0.05 -0.01 -24.51
N LEU A 178 -0.49 0.73 -23.54
CA LEU A 178 -1.15 2.00 -23.81
C LEU A 178 -0.17 3.12 -24.22
N SER A 179 1.13 3.04 -23.90
CA SER A 179 2.13 4.02 -24.34
C SER A 179 2.52 3.85 -25.80
N LYS A 180 2.39 2.63 -26.35
CA LYS A 180 2.85 2.24 -27.70
C LYS A 180 4.37 2.34 -27.87
N ASP A 181 5.13 2.31 -26.78
CA ASP A 181 6.60 2.30 -26.79
C ASP A 181 7.08 0.84 -26.70
N GLU A 182 7.69 0.34 -27.78
CA GLU A 182 8.09 -1.06 -27.90
C GLU A 182 9.16 -1.49 -26.91
N ASP A 183 10.14 -0.64 -26.62
CA ASP A 183 11.19 -0.95 -25.63
C ASP A 183 10.62 -0.96 -24.21
N LEU A 184 9.73 -0.01 -23.89
CA LEU A 184 9.05 -0.01 -22.60
C LEU A 184 8.14 -1.24 -22.42
N MET A 185 7.46 -1.68 -23.48
CA MET A 185 6.66 -2.92 -23.45
C MET A 185 7.56 -4.14 -23.17
N ALA A 186 8.66 -4.30 -23.92
CA ALA A 186 9.60 -5.40 -23.75
C ALA A 186 10.19 -5.44 -22.32
N ARG A 187 10.60 -4.28 -21.79
CA ARG A 187 11.13 -4.14 -20.43
C ARG A 187 10.13 -4.52 -19.35
N MET A 188 8.86 -4.11 -19.47
CA MET A 188 7.84 -4.48 -18.49
C MET A 188 7.52 -5.98 -18.53
N GLU A 189 7.54 -6.60 -19.71
CA GLU A 189 7.32 -8.04 -19.86
C GLU A 189 8.46 -8.87 -19.23
N SER A 190 9.72 -8.44 -19.42
CA SER A 190 10.91 -9.07 -18.84
C SER A 190 11.21 -8.68 -17.38
N ALA A 191 10.40 -7.81 -16.77
CA ALA A 191 10.67 -7.28 -15.43
C ALA A 191 10.76 -8.36 -14.33
N TYR A 192 11.79 -8.24 -13.50
CA TYR A 192 12.02 -9.00 -12.27
C TYR A 192 11.18 -8.40 -11.13
N VAL A 193 10.19 -9.15 -10.64
CA VAL A 193 9.29 -8.69 -9.57
C VAL A 193 9.75 -9.16 -8.19
N PHE A 194 9.99 -8.22 -7.29
CA PHE A 194 10.13 -8.48 -5.86
C PHE A 194 8.84 -8.11 -5.14
N ARG A 195 8.23 -9.06 -4.44
CA ARG A 195 7.08 -8.83 -3.56
C ARG A 195 7.50 -9.07 -2.12
N ILE A 196 7.71 -7.99 -1.39
CA ILE A 196 8.09 -8.03 0.03
C ILE A 196 6.93 -7.53 0.89
N THR A 197 6.87 -8.02 2.12
CA THR A 197 5.80 -7.69 3.06
C THR A 197 6.36 -7.49 4.46
N PHE A 198 5.84 -6.48 5.15
CA PHE A 198 6.01 -6.27 6.59
C PHE A 198 4.76 -6.71 7.39
N ALA A 199 3.83 -7.44 6.73
CA ALA A 199 2.50 -7.77 7.25
C ALA A 199 2.30 -9.23 7.72
N ASP A 200 3.35 -10.06 7.79
CA ASP A 200 3.18 -11.48 8.13
C ASP A 200 3.44 -11.80 9.61
N GLY A 201 2.43 -12.34 10.30
CA GLY A 201 2.54 -12.94 11.64
C GLY A 201 1.66 -12.27 12.72
N PRO A 202 1.05 -13.02 13.66
CA PRO A 202 0.30 -12.45 14.80
C PRO A 202 1.21 -11.77 15.84
N GLU A 203 2.49 -12.18 15.93
CA GLU A 203 3.45 -11.71 16.94
C GLU A 203 4.90 -11.65 16.43
N GLN A 204 5.15 -11.79 15.11
CA GLN A 204 6.53 -11.86 14.59
C GLN A 204 6.98 -10.55 13.94
N ASP A 205 7.72 -9.79 14.76
CA ASP A 205 8.74 -8.80 14.43
C ASP A 205 8.36 -7.64 13.52
N SER A 206 7.75 -6.64 14.16
CA SER A 206 7.96 -5.20 13.91
C SER A 206 9.41 -4.74 14.14
N GLN A 207 10.35 -5.68 14.29
CA GLN A 207 11.78 -5.43 14.41
C GLN A 207 12.37 -5.47 13.00
N LEU A 208 12.79 -4.29 12.54
CA LEU A 208 13.69 -4.20 11.41
C LEU A 208 14.93 -5.06 11.73
N ILE A 209 15.51 -5.67 10.70
CA ILE A 209 16.76 -6.43 10.82
C ILE A 209 17.85 -5.54 11.41
N ASP A 210 17.78 -4.24 11.13
CA ASP A 210 18.68 -3.23 11.64
C ASP A 210 17.91 -1.96 12.05
N ASP A 211 18.20 -1.45 13.25
CA ASP A 211 17.57 -0.25 13.82
C ASP A 211 18.24 1.04 13.33
N ILE A 212 19.04 1.02 12.27
CA ILE A 212 19.68 2.19 11.66
C ILE A 212 19.37 2.24 10.15
N TYR A 213 19.52 1.11 9.43
CA TYR A 213 19.46 1.05 7.97
C TYR A 213 18.24 0.27 7.45
N GLY A 214 17.19 1.01 7.04
CA GLY A 214 15.98 0.41 6.46
C GLY A 214 16.19 -0.32 5.12
N ASP A 215 17.31 -0.08 4.44
CA ASP A 215 17.66 -0.74 3.18
C ASP A 215 18.01 -2.22 3.37
N LEU A 216 18.57 -2.57 4.53
CA LEU A 216 18.94 -3.95 4.87
C LEU A 216 17.71 -4.85 4.96
N ASP A 217 16.62 -4.33 5.50
CA ASP A 217 15.35 -5.07 5.57
C ASP A 217 14.78 -5.40 4.20
N ILE A 218 14.82 -4.45 3.27
CA ILE A 218 14.34 -4.65 1.90
C ILE A 218 15.24 -5.70 1.22
N SER A 219 16.55 -5.52 1.32
CA SER A 219 17.56 -6.37 0.69
C SER A 219 17.48 -7.81 1.17
N TYR A 220 17.39 -8.04 2.48
CA TYR A 220 17.28 -9.39 3.03
C TYR A 220 15.96 -10.06 2.63
N ARG A 221 14.85 -9.30 2.54
CA ARG A 221 13.56 -9.83 2.05
C ARG A 221 13.64 -10.18 0.56
N MET A 222 14.39 -9.41 -0.24
CA MET A 222 14.67 -9.74 -1.63
C MET A 222 15.52 -11.01 -1.75
N ILE A 223 16.59 -11.16 -0.96
CA ILE A 223 17.40 -12.39 -0.94
C ILE A 223 16.56 -13.59 -0.49
N TYR A 224 15.72 -13.43 0.53
CA TYR A 224 14.81 -14.47 1.00
C TYR A 224 13.82 -14.91 -0.08
N GLN A 225 13.37 -14.00 -0.94
CA GLN A 225 12.58 -14.36 -2.11
C GLN A 225 13.38 -15.25 -3.09
N LEU A 226 14.66 -14.96 -3.30
CA LEU A 226 15.55 -15.72 -4.18
C LEU A 226 15.99 -17.07 -3.56
N TYR A 227 15.85 -17.27 -2.26
CA TYR A 227 16.33 -18.47 -1.58
C TYR A 227 15.58 -19.73 -2.04
N LYS A 228 16.32 -20.76 -2.47
CA LYS A 228 15.76 -22.02 -2.99
C LYS A 228 14.82 -22.68 -1.99
N HIS A 229 15.22 -22.74 -0.72
CA HIS A 229 14.53 -23.44 0.37
C HIS A 229 13.59 -22.53 1.19
N LYS A 230 13.11 -21.41 0.63
CA LYS A 230 12.23 -20.45 1.33
C LYS A 230 11.02 -21.11 2.02
N ARG A 231 10.46 -22.18 1.46
CA ARG A 231 9.28 -22.87 2.04
C ARG A 231 9.62 -23.74 3.25
N GLU A 232 10.89 -24.10 3.41
CA GLU A 232 11.40 -24.98 4.47
C GLU A 232 11.98 -24.17 5.63
N VAL A 233 12.42 -22.93 5.38
CA VAL A 233 13.10 -22.09 6.36
C VAL A 233 12.28 -20.85 6.66
N ALA A 234 11.80 -20.73 7.89
CA ALA A 234 11.09 -19.53 8.35
C ALA A 234 12.00 -18.29 8.36
N TRP A 235 11.40 -17.12 8.20
CA TRP A 235 12.11 -15.83 8.10
C TRP A 235 13.13 -15.59 9.24
N PRO A 236 12.81 -15.76 10.55
CA PRO A 236 13.77 -15.50 11.61
C PRO A 236 15.02 -16.39 11.53
N LEU A 237 14.84 -17.67 11.19
CA LEU A 237 15.93 -18.63 11.01
C LEU A 237 16.79 -18.27 9.80
N PHE A 238 16.16 -17.81 8.71
CA PHE A 238 16.88 -17.34 7.54
C PHE A 238 17.76 -16.12 7.88
N VAL A 239 17.21 -15.11 8.55
CA VAL A 239 17.96 -13.90 8.95
C VAL A 239 19.11 -14.27 9.87
N SER A 240 18.87 -15.12 10.88
CA SER A 240 19.91 -15.59 11.79
C SER A 240 21.05 -16.31 11.05
N LYS A 241 20.71 -17.21 10.12
CA LYS A 241 21.69 -17.92 9.29
C LYS A 241 22.48 -16.95 8.42
N LEU A 242 21.81 -16.00 7.77
CA LEU A 242 22.48 -15.03 6.89
C LEU A 242 23.43 -14.15 7.70
N LYS A 243 22.99 -13.61 8.85
CA LYS A 243 23.84 -12.81 9.74
C LYS A 243 25.02 -13.61 10.32
N GLY A 244 24.81 -14.88 10.66
CA GLY A 244 25.88 -15.73 11.20
C GLY A 244 26.94 -16.09 10.16
N VAL A 245 26.51 -16.56 8.98
CA VAL A 245 27.41 -17.02 7.90
C VAL A 245 28.07 -15.85 7.17
N TYR A 246 27.37 -14.73 7.02
CA TYR A 246 27.81 -13.56 6.26
C TYR A 246 27.98 -12.32 7.16
N SER A 247 28.45 -12.50 8.40
CA SER A 247 28.58 -11.43 9.41
C SER A 247 29.45 -10.25 9.00
N LYS A 248 30.30 -10.42 7.98
CA LYS A 248 31.17 -9.37 7.42
C LYS A 248 30.65 -8.76 6.12
N THR A 249 29.54 -9.27 5.57
CA THR A 249 28.98 -8.82 4.30
C THR A 249 27.63 -8.15 4.54
N VAL A 250 27.57 -6.88 4.18
CA VAL A 250 26.32 -6.10 4.20
C VAL A 250 25.72 -6.17 2.81
N PHE A 251 24.41 -6.42 2.72
CA PHE A 251 23.67 -6.49 1.47
C PHE A 251 22.70 -5.31 1.40
N PHE A 252 23.04 -4.30 0.61
CA PHE A 252 22.09 -3.26 0.19
C PHE A 252 21.38 -3.71 -1.10
N ILE A 253 20.37 -2.96 -1.53
CA ILE A 253 19.51 -3.38 -2.65
C ILE A 253 20.34 -3.58 -3.92
N GLU A 254 21.34 -2.73 -4.15
CA GLU A 254 22.21 -2.81 -5.33
C GLU A 254 23.05 -4.11 -5.34
N GLU A 255 23.56 -4.58 -4.19
CA GLU A 255 24.25 -5.87 -4.12
C GLU A 255 23.30 -7.02 -4.44
N VAL A 256 22.04 -6.94 -4.04
CA VAL A 256 21.03 -7.96 -4.41
C VAL A 256 20.79 -7.95 -5.92
N LEU A 257 20.79 -6.78 -6.57
CA LEU A 257 20.70 -6.71 -8.03
C LEU A 257 21.94 -7.30 -8.71
N VAL A 258 23.14 -7.07 -8.19
CA VAL A 258 24.37 -7.69 -8.71
C VAL A 258 24.33 -9.21 -8.55
N LEU A 259 23.82 -9.72 -7.42
CA LEU A 259 23.61 -11.16 -7.22
C LEU A 259 22.62 -11.70 -8.25
N LEU A 260 21.49 -11.02 -8.46
CA LEU A 260 20.49 -11.42 -9.45
C LEU A 260 21.05 -11.38 -10.89
N ALA A 261 21.81 -10.35 -11.25
CA ALA A 261 22.47 -10.24 -12.54
C ALA A 261 23.42 -11.40 -12.79
N LYS A 262 24.21 -11.80 -11.78
CA LYS A 262 25.07 -12.99 -11.86
C LYS A 262 24.28 -14.29 -12.01
N LEU A 263 23.17 -14.44 -11.29
CA LEU A 263 22.30 -15.63 -11.38
C LEU A 263 21.67 -15.78 -12.77
N GLU A 264 21.25 -14.66 -13.35
CA GLU A 264 20.51 -14.61 -14.61
C GLU A 264 21.40 -14.29 -15.82
N GLN A 265 22.73 -14.24 -15.62
CA GLN A 265 23.74 -14.00 -16.66
C GLN A 265 23.51 -12.67 -17.42
N ILE A 266 23.24 -11.61 -16.67
CA ILE A 266 23.04 -10.26 -17.20
C ILE A 266 24.33 -9.45 -17.01
N ASP A 267 24.90 -8.97 -18.11
CA ASP A 267 26.19 -8.28 -18.11
C ASP A 267 26.13 -6.88 -17.47
N LYS A 268 25.04 -6.14 -17.70
CA LYS A 268 24.88 -4.75 -17.25
C LYS A 268 23.58 -4.56 -16.49
N LEU A 269 23.65 -3.90 -15.34
CA LEU A 269 22.46 -3.58 -14.53
C LEU A 269 21.45 -2.70 -15.30
N GLN A 270 21.88 -1.87 -16.25
CA GLN A 270 20.98 -1.06 -17.08
C GLN A 270 20.04 -1.90 -17.98
N ASP A 271 20.40 -3.14 -18.26
CA ASP A 271 19.58 -4.06 -19.04
C ASP A 271 18.50 -4.72 -18.18
N MET A 272 18.60 -4.59 -16.85
CA MET A 272 17.59 -5.09 -15.93
C MET A 272 16.41 -4.13 -15.79
N THR A 273 15.23 -4.72 -15.65
CA THR A 273 14.02 -4.03 -15.23
C THR A 273 13.51 -4.66 -13.94
N VAL A 274 13.31 -3.86 -12.89
CA VAL A 274 12.98 -4.35 -11.55
C VAL A 274 11.70 -3.68 -11.05
N LEU A 275 10.76 -4.50 -10.58
CA LEU A 275 9.54 -4.05 -9.92
C LEU A 275 9.59 -4.39 -8.43
N LEU A 276 9.69 -3.37 -7.57
CA LEU A 276 9.65 -3.55 -6.13
C LEU A 276 8.24 -3.26 -5.59
N CYS A 277 7.55 -4.31 -5.13
CA CYS A 277 6.23 -4.25 -4.51
C CYS A 277 6.36 -4.45 -3.00
N VAL A 278 5.99 -3.44 -2.21
CA VAL A 278 6.11 -3.44 -0.74
C VAL A 278 4.74 -3.36 -0.08
N ASP A 279 4.39 -4.38 0.71
CA ASP A 279 3.14 -4.42 1.48
C ASP A 279 3.37 -4.23 2.97
N GLY A 280 2.35 -3.74 3.68
CA GLY A 280 2.34 -3.67 5.15
C GLY A 280 3.17 -2.54 5.75
N LEU A 281 3.43 -1.45 5.01
CA LEU A 281 4.16 -0.30 5.56
C LEU A 281 3.46 0.29 6.79
N ASP A 282 2.14 0.23 6.85
CA ASP A 282 1.32 0.68 8.00
C ASP A 282 1.59 -0.08 9.30
N ARG A 283 2.33 -1.21 9.26
CA ARG A 283 2.72 -1.96 10.46
C ARG A 283 4.06 -1.53 11.04
N LEU A 284 4.83 -0.73 10.31
CA LEU A 284 6.09 -0.20 10.80
C LEU A 284 5.81 0.90 11.82
N HIS A 285 6.56 0.89 12.92
CA HIS A 285 6.46 1.95 13.92
C HIS A 285 6.74 3.32 13.28
N HIS A 286 5.89 4.28 13.60
CA HIS A 286 6.01 5.66 13.18
C HIS A 286 5.87 6.59 14.39
N ASP A 287 6.87 7.43 14.60
CA ASP A 287 6.95 8.40 15.69
C ASP A 287 7.10 9.84 15.14
N GLY A 288 6.44 10.12 14.02
CA GLY A 288 6.53 11.38 13.29
C GLY A 288 7.76 11.43 12.37
N ILE A 289 8.36 12.62 12.25
CA ILE A 289 9.54 12.92 11.41
C ILE A 289 10.86 12.52 12.10
N LYS A 290 10.80 11.82 13.23
CA LYS A 290 12.00 11.44 13.98
C LYS A 290 12.84 10.44 13.19
N GLN A 291 14.15 10.52 13.35
CA GLN A 291 15.09 9.58 12.73
C GLN A 291 14.90 8.14 13.21
N SER A 292 14.24 7.91 14.35
CA SER A 292 13.84 6.61 14.90
C SER A 292 12.65 5.95 14.18
N SER A 293 11.97 6.68 13.30
CA SER A 293 10.80 6.20 12.56
C SER A 293 11.18 5.09 11.57
N LYS A 294 10.84 3.84 11.92
CA LYS A 294 11.05 2.66 11.06
C LYS A 294 10.35 2.83 9.71
N TYR A 295 9.16 3.41 9.74
CA TYR A 295 8.40 3.75 8.54
C TYR A 295 9.19 4.68 7.59
N LEU A 296 9.72 5.80 8.10
CA LEU A 296 10.45 6.77 7.27
C LEU A 296 11.72 6.19 6.69
N ARG A 297 12.43 5.34 7.45
CA ARG A 297 13.67 4.70 6.97
C ARG A 297 13.42 3.76 5.80
N VAL A 298 12.39 2.92 5.89
CA VAL A 298 12.02 2.02 4.80
C VAL A 298 11.54 2.82 3.59
N MET A 299 10.75 3.87 3.80
CA MET A 299 10.34 4.77 2.71
C MET A 299 11.52 5.47 2.04
N ASN A 300 12.49 5.95 2.82
CA ASN A 300 13.74 6.52 2.32
C ASN A 300 14.49 5.53 1.44
N ALA A 301 14.67 4.28 1.90
CA ALA A 301 15.35 3.26 1.12
C ALA A 301 14.65 2.99 -0.23
N ILE A 302 13.31 2.90 -0.23
CA ILE A 302 12.53 2.71 -1.46
C ILE A 302 12.69 3.89 -2.43
N ILE A 303 12.66 5.13 -1.93
CA ILE A 303 12.79 6.34 -2.73
C ILE A 303 14.22 6.47 -3.28
N SER A 304 15.23 6.24 -2.44
CA SER A 304 16.64 6.22 -2.87
C SER A 304 16.86 5.17 -3.94
N PHE A 305 16.30 3.98 -3.79
CA PHE A 305 16.38 2.93 -4.81
C PHE A 305 15.73 3.35 -6.14
N LEU A 306 14.53 3.92 -6.09
CA LEU A 306 13.83 4.42 -7.28
C LEU A 306 14.62 5.51 -8.02
N ASN A 307 15.25 6.42 -7.27
CA ASN A 307 15.92 7.59 -7.83
C ASN A 307 17.37 7.29 -8.26
N ALA A 308 18.09 6.39 -7.58
CA ALA A 308 19.53 6.19 -7.78
C ALA A 308 19.92 4.89 -8.52
N SER A 309 19.01 3.93 -8.69
CA SER A 309 19.37 2.64 -9.32
C SER A 309 19.81 2.79 -10.77
N LYS A 310 20.80 1.97 -11.17
CA LYS A 310 21.25 1.82 -12.56
C LYS A 310 20.23 1.05 -13.39
N ALA A 311 19.54 0.08 -12.80
CA ALA A 311 18.47 -0.67 -13.45
C ALA A 311 17.25 0.22 -13.68
N PHE A 312 16.40 -0.15 -14.64
CA PHE A 312 15.10 0.51 -14.76
C PHE A 312 14.17 0.02 -13.66
N VAL A 313 13.83 0.89 -12.70
CA VAL A 313 13.07 0.53 -11.49
C VAL A 313 11.68 1.14 -11.49
N VAL A 314 10.70 0.34 -11.08
CA VAL A 314 9.35 0.81 -10.70
C VAL A 314 9.07 0.34 -9.27
N CYS A 315 8.71 1.27 -8.39
CA CYS A 315 8.32 0.96 -7.01
C CYS A 315 6.81 1.12 -6.80
N ALA A 316 6.22 0.18 -6.07
CA ALA A 316 4.82 0.22 -5.64
C ALA A 316 4.69 -0.16 -4.17
N CYS A 317 4.00 0.66 -3.39
CA CYS A 317 3.85 0.48 -1.95
C CYS A 317 2.37 0.44 -1.56
N ALA A 318 1.99 -0.40 -0.60
CA ALA A 318 0.66 -0.44 -0.02
C ALA A 318 0.66 -0.02 1.45
N SER A 319 -0.31 0.82 1.82
CA SER A 319 -0.51 1.28 3.20
C SER A 319 -2.00 1.56 3.48
N ARG A 320 -2.38 1.69 4.75
CA ARG A 320 -3.75 2.09 5.17
C ARG A 320 -3.96 3.60 5.01
N LEU A 321 -5.21 4.05 4.87
CA LEU A 321 -5.53 5.48 4.71
C LEU A 321 -5.13 6.32 5.92
N ALA A 322 -5.39 5.83 7.14
CA ALA A 322 -4.96 6.45 8.40
C ALA A 322 -3.45 6.23 8.71
N SER A 323 -2.63 6.00 7.69
CA SER A 323 -1.18 5.87 7.86
C SER A 323 -0.51 7.23 7.65
N PRO A 324 0.69 7.47 8.19
CA PRO A 324 1.37 8.77 8.15
C PRO A 324 1.84 9.18 6.74
N PHE A 325 1.36 8.53 5.68
CA PHE A 325 1.83 8.73 4.31
C PHE A 325 1.74 10.20 3.89
N HIS A 326 0.69 10.92 4.29
CA HIS A 326 0.54 12.35 3.99
C HIS A 326 1.59 13.22 4.68
N GLU A 327 1.90 12.94 5.94
CA GLU A 327 2.97 13.63 6.69
C GLU A 327 4.35 13.33 6.09
N VAL A 328 4.56 12.06 5.73
CA VAL A 328 5.80 11.56 5.14
C VAL A 328 6.04 12.11 3.73
N GLN A 329 4.99 12.30 2.94
CA GLN A 329 5.08 12.88 1.61
C GLN A 329 5.64 14.31 1.64
N MET A 330 5.27 15.10 2.66
CA MET A 330 5.79 16.46 2.83
C MET A 330 7.31 16.47 3.04
N VAL A 331 7.86 15.42 3.68
CA VAL A 331 9.29 15.29 3.94
C VAL A 331 10.07 14.95 2.67
N PHE A 332 9.61 13.98 1.88
CA PHE A 332 10.41 13.44 0.79
C PHE A 332 10.28 14.16 -0.54
N ARG A 333 9.28 15.05 -0.71
CA ARG A 333 8.99 15.78 -1.97
C ARG A 333 8.89 14.89 -3.22
N GLN A 334 8.82 13.57 -3.06
CA GLN A 334 8.74 12.60 -4.13
C GLN A 334 7.36 12.68 -4.79
N ARG A 335 7.33 12.70 -6.12
CA ARG A 335 6.06 12.58 -6.83
C ARG A 335 5.42 11.23 -6.54
N CYS A 336 4.15 11.23 -6.15
CA CYS A 336 3.38 10.01 -5.89
C CYS A 336 2.25 9.85 -6.91
N THR A 337 2.01 8.61 -7.33
CA THR A 337 0.82 8.21 -8.09
C THR A 337 -0.08 7.40 -7.17
N TYR A 338 -1.17 8.00 -6.72
CA TYR A 338 -2.12 7.35 -5.81
C TYR A 338 -3.04 6.41 -6.57
N LEU A 339 -3.12 5.19 -6.06
CA LEU A 339 -3.96 4.11 -6.58
C LEU A 339 -4.93 3.67 -5.49
N VAL A 340 -6.18 3.48 -5.90
CA VAL A 340 -7.25 2.96 -5.04
C VAL A 340 -7.70 1.63 -5.62
N PRO A 341 -7.74 0.54 -4.83
CA PRO A 341 -8.30 -0.73 -5.27
C PRO A 341 -9.72 -0.57 -5.85
N PRO A 342 -10.04 -1.29 -6.93
CA PRO A 342 -11.34 -1.19 -7.56
C PRO A 342 -12.43 -1.79 -6.68
N THR A 343 -13.64 -1.27 -6.81
CA THR A 343 -14.82 -1.91 -6.24
C THR A 343 -15.09 -3.20 -6.99
N LEU A 344 -15.38 -4.27 -6.26
CA LEU A 344 -15.58 -5.57 -6.85
C LEU A 344 -17.01 -5.72 -7.40
N ASN A 345 -17.13 -6.21 -8.63
CA ASN A 345 -18.38 -6.77 -9.14
C ASN A 345 -18.54 -8.18 -8.56
N GLY A 346 -19.41 -8.31 -7.57
CA GLY A 346 -19.62 -9.56 -6.83
C GLY A 346 -20.22 -10.67 -7.69
N ASP A 347 -21.01 -10.34 -8.71
CA ASP A 347 -21.68 -11.33 -9.57
C ASP A 347 -20.67 -12.14 -10.38
N GLU A 348 -19.66 -11.47 -10.95
CA GLU A 348 -18.55 -12.12 -11.65
C GLU A 348 -17.68 -13.01 -10.75
N ILE A 349 -17.65 -12.69 -9.45
CA ILE A 349 -16.78 -13.36 -8.48
C ILE A 349 -17.45 -14.61 -7.90
N LEU A 350 -18.70 -14.48 -7.46
CA LEU A 350 -19.42 -15.54 -6.74
C LEU A 350 -20.36 -16.34 -7.62
N SER A 351 -20.71 -15.83 -8.82
CA SER A 351 -21.63 -16.49 -9.76
C SER A 351 -22.92 -16.96 -9.08
N PRO A 352 -23.74 -16.03 -8.54
CA PRO A 352 -24.94 -16.37 -7.79
C PRO A 352 -25.90 -17.25 -8.62
N ARG A 353 -26.43 -18.30 -8.01
CA ARG A 353 -27.31 -19.30 -8.65
C ARG A 353 -28.79 -19.00 -8.50
N THR A 354 -29.13 -18.18 -7.50
CA THR A 354 -30.52 -17.81 -7.19
C THR A 354 -30.65 -16.29 -7.10
N ARG A 355 -31.87 -15.79 -7.24
CA ARG A 355 -32.14 -14.35 -7.08
C ARG A 355 -31.80 -13.86 -5.67
N ILE A 356 -31.99 -14.70 -4.65
CA ILE A 356 -31.62 -14.40 -3.27
C ILE A 356 -30.10 -14.27 -3.13
N GLU A 357 -29.33 -15.23 -3.69
CA GLU A 357 -27.87 -15.12 -3.70
C GLU A 357 -27.42 -13.84 -4.41
N GLN A 358 -28.05 -13.46 -5.51
CA GLN A 358 -27.74 -12.22 -6.23
C GLN A 358 -27.99 -10.97 -5.37
N ILE A 359 -29.14 -10.88 -4.69
CA ILE A 359 -29.43 -9.76 -3.78
C ILE A 359 -28.39 -9.70 -2.65
N LEU A 360 -28.04 -10.84 -2.06
CA LEU A 360 -27.01 -10.89 -1.01
C LEU A 360 -25.64 -10.44 -1.52
N VAL A 361 -25.29 -10.77 -2.77
CA VAL A 361 -24.05 -10.30 -3.42
C VAL A 361 -24.09 -8.79 -3.62
N GLU A 362 -25.20 -8.24 -4.10
CA GLU A 362 -25.44 -6.79 -4.24
C GLU A 362 -25.30 -6.08 -2.87
N ASP A 363 -25.86 -6.67 -1.81
CA ASP A 363 -25.83 -6.15 -0.44
C ASP A 363 -24.42 -6.12 0.17
N MET A 364 -23.48 -6.94 -0.32
CA MET A 364 -22.07 -6.85 0.07
C MET A 364 -21.38 -5.61 -0.53
N GLY A 365 -22.03 -4.91 -1.46
CA GLY A 365 -21.58 -3.62 -2.01
C GLY A 365 -20.20 -3.67 -2.65
N GLY A 366 -19.77 -4.83 -3.16
CA GLY A 366 -18.44 -5.01 -3.75
C GLY A 366 -17.27 -4.90 -2.76
N HIS A 367 -17.51 -5.03 -1.45
CA HIS A 367 -16.46 -5.08 -0.43
C HIS A 367 -15.87 -6.48 -0.33
N GLY A 368 -14.56 -6.62 -0.58
CA GLY A 368 -13.91 -7.93 -0.62
C GLY A 368 -13.97 -8.73 0.68
N ARG A 369 -14.06 -8.09 1.85
CA ARG A 369 -14.26 -8.77 3.14
C ARG A 369 -15.69 -9.32 3.30
N ALA A 370 -16.68 -8.53 2.90
CA ALA A 370 -18.08 -8.91 2.95
C ALA A 370 -18.38 -10.05 1.96
N LEU A 371 -17.88 -9.94 0.73
CA LEU A 371 -18.00 -11.01 -0.28
C LEU A 371 -17.30 -12.31 0.13
N GLU A 372 -16.15 -12.23 0.83
CA GLU A 372 -15.43 -13.41 1.32
C GLU A 372 -16.22 -14.13 2.44
N ALA A 373 -16.81 -13.36 3.35
CA ALA A 373 -17.70 -13.91 4.38
C ALA A 373 -18.97 -14.55 3.78
N LEU A 374 -19.55 -13.93 2.74
CA LEU A 374 -20.69 -14.47 2.01
C LEU A 374 -20.33 -15.78 1.28
N ASP A 375 -19.22 -15.82 0.54
CA ASP A 375 -18.75 -17.03 -0.14
C ASP A 375 -18.59 -18.19 0.84
N ALA A 376 -17.93 -17.93 1.97
CA ALA A 376 -17.71 -18.94 2.99
C ALA A 376 -19.02 -19.39 3.67
N ALA A 377 -19.99 -18.50 3.86
CA ALA A 377 -21.32 -18.84 4.37
C ALA A 377 -22.10 -19.71 3.37
N LEU A 378 -22.16 -19.31 2.10
CA LEU A 378 -22.84 -20.07 1.04
C LEU A 378 -22.25 -21.46 0.85
N ARG A 379 -20.91 -21.61 0.91
CA ARG A 379 -20.24 -22.91 0.85
C ARG A 379 -20.63 -23.81 2.03
N SER A 380 -20.64 -23.29 3.26
CA SER A 380 -21.04 -24.10 4.43
C SER A 380 -22.44 -24.69 4.28
N PHE A 381 -23.43 -23.92 3.79
CA PHE A 381 -24.78 -24.47 3.59
C PHE A 381 -24.84 -25.53 2.49
N ARG A 382 -24.03 -25.38 1.43
CA ARG A 382 -23.93 -26.36 0.35
C ARG A 382 -23.29 -27.67 0.85
N ASP A 383 -22.25 -27.57 1.67
CA ASP A 383 -21.53 -28.72 2.22
C ASP A 383 -22.36 -29.46 3.28
N GLU A 384 -23.16 -28.74 4.07
CA GLU A 384 -24.05 -29.29 5.10
C GLU A 384 -25.27 -30.02 4.50
N GLY A 385 -25.47 -30.00 3.16
CA GLY A 385 -26.58 -30.68 2.48
C GLY A 385 -27.96 -30.17 2.90
N THR A 386 -28.01 -28.98 3.51
CA THR A 386 -29.24 -28.40 4.06
C THR A 386 -30.23 -28.03 2.96
N ALA A 387 -31.53 -28.11 3.27
CA ALA A 387 -32.58 -27.50 2.44
C ALA A 387 -32.25 -26.03 2.16
N THR A 388 -32.78 -25.44 1.08
CA THR A 388 -32.55 -24.04 0.69
C THR A 388 -32.51 -23.13 1.92
N PRO A 389 -31.32 -22.64 2.33
CA PRO A 389 -31.16 -21.95 3.61
C PRO A 389 -31.98 -20.67 3.61
N SER A 390 -32.61 -20.38 4.75
CA SER A 390 -33.29 -19.10 4.92
C SER A 390 -32.28 -17.98 4.70
N PRO A 391 -32.62 -16.93 3.96
CA PRO A 391 -31.73 -15.77 3.79
C PRO A 391 -31.24 -15.21 5.13
N MET A 392 -32.09 -15.24 6.17
CA MET A 392 -31.74 -14.81 7.51
C MET A 392 -30.62 -15.64 8.14
N ASP A 393 -30.61 -16.96 7.89
CA ASP A 393 -29.55 -17.84 8.39
C ASP A 393 -28.23 -17.56 7.66
N ILE A 394 -28.28 -17.25 6.37
CA ILE A 394 -27.10 -16.84 5.59
C ILE A 394 -26.53 -15.55 6.15
N ILE A 395 -27.37 -14.53 6.35
CA ILE A 395 -26.97 -13.23 6.91
C ILE A 395 -26.36 -13.40 8.30
N LYS A 396 -27.01 -14.18 9.17
CA LYS A 396 -26.49 -14.48 10.51
C LYS A 396 -25.10 -15.11 10.44
N ARG A 397 -24.91 -16.09 9.55
CA ARG A 397 -23.60 -16.74 9.34
C ARG A 397 -22.55 -15.76 8.80
N VAL A 398 -22.93 -14.87 7.89
CA VAL A 398 -22.04 -13.80 7.38
C VAL A 398 -21.61 -12.89 8.52
N CYS A 399 -22.54 -12.44 9.37
CA CYS A 399 -22.24 -11.61 10.53
C CYS A 399 -21.31 -12.31 11.53
N GLU A 400 -21.57 -13.58 11.85
CA GLU A 400 -20.71 -14.41 12.71
C GLU A 400 -19.29 -14.51 12.15
N ARG A 401 -19.16 -14.78 10.83
CA ARG A 401 -17.85 -14.84 10.17
C ARG A 401 -17.12 -13.51 10.17
N LEU A 402 -17.81 -12.41 9.88
CA LEU A 402 -17.22 -11.08 9.96
C LEU A 402 -16.68 -10.79 11.35
N GLN A 403 -17.41 -11.20 12.40
CA GLN A 403 -17.00 -11.01 13.79
C GLN A 403 -15.76 -11.84 14.17
N VAL A 404 -15.65 -13.06 13.67
CA VAL A 404 -14.50 -13.95 13.91
C VAL A 404 -13.28 -13.50 13.11
N GLU A 405 -13.42 -13.31 11.79
CA GLU A 405 -12.29 -13.05 10.88
C GLU A 405 -11.77 -11.61 10.97
N TYR A 406 -12.62 -10.67 11.38
CA TYR A 406 -12.27 -9.25 11.46
C TYR A 406 -12.53 -8.71 12.87
N ALA A 407 -12.12 -9.44 13.91
CA ALA A 407 -12.32 -9.06 15.31
C ALA A 407 -11.86 -7.62 15.63
N ASP A 408 -10.80 -7.12 14.99
CA ASP A 408 -10.31 -5.75 15.15
C ASP A 408 -11.37 -4.69 14.79
N LEU A 409 -12.19 -4.94 13.76
CA LEU A 409 -13.33 -4.09 13.42
C LEU A 409 -14.30 -4.02 14.59
N PHE A 410 -14.64 -5.16 15.19
CA PHE A 410 -15.61 -5.27 16.27
C PHE A 410 -15.10 -4.72 17.61
N LYS A 411 -13.77 -4.58 17.74
CA LYS A 411 -13.11 -3.90 18.86
C LYS A 411 -12.91 -2.40 18.61
N SER A 412 -13.10 -1.92 17.38
CA SER A 412 -12.88 -0.51 17.03
C SER A 412 -13.87 0.43 17.72
N PRO A 413 -13.54 1.72 17.88
CA PRO A 413 -14.44 2.73 18.46
C PRO A 413 -15.81 2.80 17.76
N LEU A 414 -15.84 2.52 16.45
CA LEU A 414 -17.06 2.49 15.64
C LEU A 414 -18.12 1.51 16.18
N LEU A 415 -17.72 0.33 16.66
CA LEU A 415 -18.65 -0.71 17.13
C LEU A 415 -18.72 -0.85 18.64
N THR A 416 -17.81 -0.21 19.37
CA THR A 416 -17.79 -0.20 20.85
C THR A 416 -18.45 1.06 21.43
N SER A 417 -18.37 2.21 20.75
CA SER A 417 -19.03 3.45 21.17
C SER A 417 -20.38 3.61 20.49
N ARG A 418 -21.46 3.59 21.29
CA ARG A 418 -22.82 3.82 20.78
C ARG A 418 -22.98 5.19 20.12
N THR A 419 -22.31 6.22 20.65
CA THR A 419 -22.36 7.58 20.12
C THR A 419 -21.71 7.67 18.74
N ILE A 420 -20.47 7.18 18.59
CA ILE A 420 -19.75 7.19 17.31
C ILE A 420 -20.53 6.38 16.25
N CYS A 421 -21.04 5.20 16.63
CA CYS A 421 -21.88 4.39 15.76
C CYS A 421 -23.10 5.18 15.27
N GLN A 422 -23.78 5.89 16.17
CA GLN A 422 -24.96 6.69 15.83
C GLN A 422 -24.63 7.86 14.89
N GLU A 423 -23.53 8.57 15.13
CA GLU A 423 -23.05 9.67 14.26
C GLU A 423 -22.69 9.17 12.85
N VAL A 424 -21.98 8.04 12.74
CA VAL A 424 -21.61 7.45 11.44
C VAL A 424 -22.84 6.95 10.68
N VAL A 425 -23.76 6.26 11.36
CA VAL A 425 -25.03 5.80 10.74
C VAL A 425 -25.86 7.01 10.27
N ALA A 426 -25.91 8.08 11.06
CA ALA A 426 -26.57 9.32 10.66
C ALA A 426 -25.93 9.89 9.38
N ALA A 427 -24.61 10.03 9.35
CA ALA A 427 -23.90 10.57 8.20
C ALA A 427 -24.18 9.78 6.90
N ILE A 428 -24.25 8.44 6.99
CA ILE A 428 -24.56 7.55 5.86
C ILE A 428 -26.01 7.71 5.41
N LEU A 429 -26.98 7.58 6.33
CA LEU A 429 -28.41 7.59 5.99
C LEU A 429 -28.87 8.93 5.41
N TYR A 430 -28.28 10.04 5.85
CA TYR A 430 -28.61 11.39 5.41
C TYR A 430 -27.78 11.84 4.19
N ARG A 431 -26.84 11.01 3.73
CA ARG A 431 -25.86 11.38 2.69
C ARG A 431 -25.25 12.73 3.04
N GLN A 432 -24.66 12.83 4.22
CA GLN A 432 -23.95 14.04 4.63
C GLN A 432 -22.77 14.26 3.69
N GLN A 433 -22.59 15.51 3.23
CA GLN A 433 -21.38 15.91 2.52
C GLN A 433 -20.27 16.06 3.55
N LEU A 434 -19.21 15.29 3.37
CA LEU A 434 -18.07 15.25 4.27
C LEU A 434 -16.76 15.40 3.51
N ILE A 435 -15.78 16.03 4.12
CA ILE A 435 -14.41 16.16 3.65
C ILE A 435 -13.56 15.01 4.22
N PHE A 436 -12.56 14.55 3.47
CA PHE A 436 -11.74 13.39 3.84
C PHE A 436 -11.08 13.47 5.23
N SER A 437 -10.70 14.66 5.69
CA SER A 437 -10.01 14.87 6.98
C SER A 437 -10.91 15.37 8.10
N GLU A 438 -12.23 15.44 7.89
CA GLU A 438 -13.13 15.97 8.91
C GLU A 438 -13.60 14.89 9.89
N SER A 439 -13.93 15.31 11.12
CA SER A 439 -14.55 14.44 12.12
C SER A 439 -16.05 14.29 11.87
N ILE A 440 -16.55 13.07 12.04
CA ILE A 440 -17.97 12.74 11.88
C ILE A 440 -18.69 12.98 13.21
N GLY A 441 -19.17 14.21 13.43
CA GLY A 441 -19.79 14.61 14.69
C GLY A 441 -18.79 15.22 15.68
N GLU A 442 -19.23 15.51 16.91
CA GLU A 442 -18.42 16.25 17.88
C GLU A 442 -17.38 15.37 18.60
N LYS A 443 -17.70 14.07 18.76
CA LYS A 443 -16.80 13.07 19.36
C LYS A 443 -16.44 11.97 18.37
N GLY A 444 -16.55 12.31 17.08
CA GLY A 444 -16.47 11.41 15.96
C GLY A 444 -15.07 10.90 15.64
N MET A 445 -15.06 9.79 14.91
CA MET A 445 -13.91 9.33 14.12
C MET A 445 -13.79 10.22 12.88
N THR A 446 -12.58 10.44 12.37
CA THR A 446 -12.41 11.15 11.10
C THR A 446 -12.80 10.29 9.90
N VAL A 447 -13.13 10.91 8.77
CA VAL A 447 -13.53 10.18 7.56
C VAL A 447 -12.40 9.24 7.09
N ASP A 448 -11.14 9.66 7.12
CA ASP A 448 -10.00 8.82 6.73
C ASP A 448 -9.76 7.64 7.69
N GLU A 449 -9.93 7.83 9.00
CA GLU A 449 -9.93 6.76 10.00
C GLU A 449 -11.04 5.73 9.69
N LEU A 450 -12.25 6.22 9.40
CA LEU A 450 -13.40 5.38 9.06
C LEU A 450 -13.18 4.59 7.76
N LEU A 451 -12.66 5.24 6.72
CA LEU A 451 -12.30 4.57 5.46
C LEU A 451 -11.17 3.57 5.67
N GLY A 452 -10.26 3.84 6.60
CA GLY A 452 -9.17 2.95 7.04
C GLY A 452 -9.66 1.58 7.51
N VAL A 453 -10.87 1.51 8.06
CA VAL A 453 -11.54 0.26 8.48
C VAL A 453 -11.81 -0.69 7.30
N GLY A 454 -12.04 -0.14 6.10
CA GLY A 454 -12.16 -0.90 4.85
C GLY A 454 -13.57 -1.38 4.47
N PHE A 455 -14.59 -0.95 5.22
CA PHE A 455 -16.00 -1.22 4.92
C PHE A 455 -16.80 0.02 4.49
N PHE A 456 -16.12 1.15 4.35
CA PHE A 456 -16.73 2.43 3.97
C PHE A 456 -16.07 2.97 2.70
N ARG A 457 -16.81 3.77 1.94
CA ARG A 457 -16.32 4.51 0.78
C ARG A 457 -16.84 5.93 0.80
N LEU A 458 -16.00 6.85 0.34
CA LEU A 458 -16.39 8.23 0.04
C LEU A 458 -16.68 8.34 -1.46
N SER A 459 -17.77 8.99 -1.83
CA SER A 459 -18.20 9.07 -3.24
C SER A 459 -17.20 9.77 -4.16
N ARG A 460 -16.29 10.60 -3.62
CA ARG A 460 -15.15 11.16 -4.35
C ARG A 460 -13.92 11.09 -3.43
N GLU A 461 -12.74 11.29 -4.00
CA GLU A 461 -11.46 11.08 -3.31
C GLU A 461 -11.25 12.03 -2.12
N THR A 462 -11.69 13.29 -2.21
CA THR A 462 -11.42 14.31 -1.17
C THR A 462 -12.65 14.80 -0.41
N HIS A 463 -13.84 14.64 -0.98
CA HIS A 463 -15.10 15.06 -0.38
C HIS A 463 -16.26 14.26 -0.99
N GLY A 464 -17.33 14.08 -0.24
CA GLY A 464 -18.53 13.44 -0.76
C GLY A 464 -19.38 12.82 0.32
N HIS A 465 -20.17 11.84 -0.09
CA HIS A 465 -21.05 11.11 0.82
C HIS A 465 -20.42 9.78 1.21
N LEU A 466 -20.57 9.40 2.48
CA LEU A 466 -20.22 8.07 2.94
C LEU A 466 -21.22 7.03 2.44
N SER A 467 -20.69 5.85 2.12
CA SER A 467 -21.44 4.66 1.77
C SER A 467 -20.75 3.44 2.38
N CYS A 468 -21.52 2.39 2.64
CA CYS A 468 -21.01 1.10 3.10
C CYS A 468 -21.83 -0.04 2.49
N ALA A 469 -21.35 -1.27 2.65
CA ALA A 469 -22.15 -2.45 2.35
C ALA A 469 -23.43 -2.47 3.22
N PHE A 470 -24.54 -2.93 2.66
CA PHE A 470 -25.81 -2.97 3.38
C PHE A 470 -25.72 -3.88 4.63
N ILE A 471 -25.02 -5.01 4.52
CA ILE A 471 -24.76 -5.91 5.65
C ILE A 471 -24.07 -5.20 6.82
N LEU A 472 -23.20 -4.22 6.55
CA LEU A 472 -22.54 -3.44 7.60
C LEU A 472 -23.52 -2.44 8.22
N LEU A 473 -24.37 -1.80 7.42
CA LEU A 473 -25.40 -0.91 7.93
C LEU A 473 -26.32 -1.64 8.92
N GLU A 474 -26.70 -2.89 8.61
CA GLU A 474 -27.49 -3.72 9.53
C GLU A 474 -26.74 -4.09 10.81
N LEU A 475 -25.46 -4.44 10.70
CA LEU A 475 -24.61 -4.65 11.88
C LEU A 475 -24.56 -3.40 12.76
N LEU A 476 -24.37 -2.21 12.19
CA LEU A 476 -24.36 -0.94 12.93
C LEU A 476 -25.71 -0.64 13.57
N MET A 477 -26.81 -0.82 12.83
CA MET A 477 -28.17 -0.61 13.33
C MET A 477 -28.53 -1.58 14.47
N SER A 478 -28.04 -2.83 14.41
CA SER A 478 -28.22 -3.81 15.48
C SER A 478 -27.55 -3.37 16.78
N LYS A 479 -26.36 -2.76 16.71
CA LYS A 479 -25.66 -2.20 17.88
C LYS A 479 -26.41 -1.05 18.54
N LEU A 480 -27.19 -0.29 17.76
CA LEU A 480 -28.00 0.79 18.31
C LEU A 480 -29.27 0.28 19.02
N GLY A 481 -29.55 -1.02 18.98
CA GLY A 481 -30.80 -1.62 19.47
C GLY A 481 -31.99 -1.28 18.56
N LYS A 482 -31.73 -0.98 17.28
CA LYS A 482 -32.69 -0.43 16.32
C LYS A 482 -32.93 -1.36 15.13
N THR A 483 -32.76 -2.66 15.32
CA THR A 483 -33.16 -3.67 14.33
C THR A 483 -34.68 -3.64 14.16
N GLY A 484 -35.13 -3.15 13.01
CA GLY A 484 -36.47 -3.42 12.50
C GLY A 484 -36.37 -4.37 11.31
N ASP A 485 -37.48 -5.04 10.98
CA ASP A 485 -37.74 -6.04 9.92
C ASP A 485 -37.27 -5.71 8.49
N MET A 486 -36.35 -4.76 8.25
CA MET A 486 -35.84 -4.45 6.90
C MET A 486 -35.30 -5.70 6.19
N MET A 487 -34.74 -6.66 6.93
CA MET A 487 -34.30 -7.93 6.35
C MET A 487 -35.44 -8.78 5.80
N GLU A 488 -36.63 -8.71 6.39
CA GLU A 488 -37.83 -9.40 5.90
C GLU A 488 -38.24 -8.86 4.52
N TYR A 489 -38.08 -7.56 4.28
CA TYR A 489 -38.41 -6.93 2.99
C TYR A 489 -37.33 -7.15 1.92
N LEU A 490 -36.06 -7.26 2.32
CA LEU A 490 -34.93 -7.41 1.38
C LEU A 490 -34.77 -8.83 0.86
N THR A 491 -35.28 -9.80 1.60
CA THR A 491 -35.22 -11.22 1.23
C THR A 491 -36.39 -11.63 0.34
N ARG A 492 -37.35 -10.74 0.09
CA ARG A 492 -38.46 -10.92 -0.85
C ARG A 492 -38.02 -10.60 -2.27
N SER A 493 -38.22 -11.55 -3.18
CA SER A 493 -37.89 -11.42 -4.61
C SER A 493 -38.85 -10.48 -5.37
N VAL A 494 -40.02 -10.18 -4.80
CA VAL A 494 -41.03 -9.26 -5.32
C VAL A 494 -41.63 -8.49 -4.13
N LEU A 495 -41.56 -7.17 -4.15
CA LEU A 495 -42.28 -6.31 -3.22
C LEU A 495 -43.57 -5.84 -3.89
N GLY A 496 -44.73 -6.19 -3.32
CA GLY A 496 -45.98 -5.52 -3.68
C GLY A 496 -45.91 -4.04 -3.30
N TRP A 497 -46.74 -3.19 -3.91
CA TRP A 497 -46.76 -1.75 -3.60
C TRP A 497 -46.94 -1.45 -2.10
N GLN A 498 -47.73 -2.27 -1.41
CA GLN A 498 -47.92 -2.20 0.04
C GLN A 498 -46.63 -2.52 0.80
N ASP A 499 -45.94 -3.62 0.47
CA ASP A 499 -44.66 -3.99 1.09
C ASP A 499 -43.57 -2.96 0.82
N PHE A 500 -43.53 -2.38 -0.38
CA PHE A 500 -42.63 -1.27 -0.70
C PHE A 500 -42.94 -0.02 0.14
N THR A 501 -44.22 0.31 0.33
CA THR A 501 -44.64 1.41 1.19
C THR A 501 -44.25 1.15 2.66
N HIS A 502 -44.41 -0.09 3.14
CA HIS A 502 -43.97 -0.52 4.47
C HIS A 502 -42.45 -0.48 4.62
N PHE A 503 -41.69 -0.87 3.61
CA PHE A 503 -40.23 -0.72 3.58
C PHE A 503 -39.82 0.75 3.67
N VAL A 504 -40.41 1.63 2.85
CA VAL A 504 -40.13 3.07 2.87
C VAL A 504 -40.49 3.69 4.21
N ALA A 505 -41.64 3.31 4.79
CA ALA A 505 -42.05 3.75 6.12
C ALA A 505 -41.06 3.26 7.20
N SER A 506 -40.67 1.99 7.16
CA SER A 506 -39.70 1.39 8.09
C SER A 506 -38.33 2.06 7.99
N TYR A 507 -37.87 2.35 6.78
CA TYR A 507 -36.62 3.10 6.53
C TYR A 507 -36.68 4.53 7.08
N ARG A 508 -37.82 5.23 6.93
CA ARG A 508 -38.04 6.57 7.52
C ARG A 508 -38.08 6.54 9.05
N VAL A 509 -38.72 5.53 9.65
CA VAL A 509 -38.72 5.32 11.10
C VAL A 509 -37.29 5.05 11.59
N LYS A 510 -36.51 4.23 10.88
CA LYS A 510 -35.10 4.02 11.22
C LYS A 510 -34.29 5.33 11.12
N LYS A 511 -34.51 6.16 10.09
CA LYS A 511 -33.88 7.49 9.97
C LYS A 511 -34.23 8.43 11.13
N SER A 512 -35.47 8.45 11.59
CA SER A 512 -35.89 9.31 12.70
C SER A 512 -35.31 8.82 14.03
N THR A 513 -35.28 7.51 14.28
CA THR A 513 -34.72 6.96 15.54
C THR A 513 -33.23 7.25 15.70
N VAL A 514 -32.46 7.38 14.62
CA VAL A 514 -31.03 7.75 14.65
C VAL A 514 -30.81 9.18 15.15
N PHE A 515 -31.80 10.06 15.07
CA PHE A 515 -31.76 11.42 15.62
C PHE A 515 -32.74 11.57 16.80
N ASN A 516 -32.28 11.24 18.00
CA ASN A 516 -32.96 11.65 19.24
C ASN A 516 -32.37 12.95 19.83
N ALA A 517 -31.49 13.66 19.11
CA ALA A 517 -30.59 14.66 19.69
C ALA A 517 -30.53 16.04 19.01
N GLY A 518 -31.46 16.40 18.11
CA GLY A 518 -31.52 17.78 17.59
C GLY A 518 -32.41 18.02 16.37
N PRO A 519 -32.72 19.28 16.04
CA PRO A 519 -33.49 19.65 14.85
C PRO A 519 -32.69 19.38 13.56
N ILE A 520 -33.36 18.84 12.53
CA ILE A 520 -32.77 18.53 11.22
C ILE A 520 -33.60 19.23 10.13
N SER A 521 -32.95 19.69 9.06
CA SER A 521 -33.68 20.24 7.91
C SER A 521 -34.51 19.14 7.20
N LEU A 522 -35.71 19.51 6.75
CA LEU A 522 -36.59 18.60 6.01
C LEU A 522 -35.91 18.04 4.74
N ALA A 523 -35.08 18.86 4.08
CA ALA A 523 -34.29 18.45 2.92
C ALA A 523 -33.27 17.35 3.26
N ALA A 524 -32.58 17.46 4.40
CA ALA A 524 -31.66 16.41 4.86
C ALA A 524 -32.41 15.14 5.26
N PHE A 525 -33.56 15.25 5.92
CA PHE A 525 -34.43 14.11 6.24
C PHE A 525 -34.87 13.32 4.98
N HIS A 526 -35.16 14.03 3.90
CA HIS A 526 -35.50 13.45 2.59
C HIS A 526 -34.30 13.15 1.68
N ALA A 527 -33.06 13.48 2.08
CA ALA A 527 -31.88 13.20 1.28
C ALA A 527 -31.67 11.68 1.12
N GLY A 528 -31.37 11.24 -0.10
CA GLY A 528 -31.30 9.81 -0.44
C GLY A 528 -32.65 9.09 -0.61
N ALA A 529 -33.79 9.77 -0.39
CA ALA A 529 -35.12 9.23 -0.68
C ALA A 529 -35.53 9.35 -2.16
N ARG A 530 -34.67 9.93 -3.01
CA ARG A 530 -34.77 9.78 -4.46
C ARG A 530 -34.18 8.44 -4.82
N PHE A 531 -35.04 7.44 -4.97
CA PHE A 531 -34.69 6.22 -5.70
C PHE A 531 -34.18 6.66 -7.08
N GLY A 532 -33.05 6.09 -7.53
CA GLY A 532 -32.56 6.31 -8.89
C GLY A 532 -33.59 5.88 -9.94
N PRO A 533 -33.28 5.98 -11.25
CA PRO A 533 -34.13 5.37 -12.27
C PRO A 533 -34.40 3.92 -11.87
N ILE A 534 -35.69 3.58 -11.71
CA ILE A 534 -36.20 2.29 -11.25
C ILE A 534 -36.14 1.30 -12.42
N ASP A 535 -35.00 1.22 -13.09
CA ASP A 535 -34.80 0.31 -14.21
C ASP A 535 -34.63 -1.10 -13.63
N GLY A 536 -35.64 -1.96 -13.80
CA GLY A 536 -35.58 -3.38 -13.44
C GLY A 536 -36.38 -3.82 -12.21
N ILE A 537 -36.98 -2.90 -11.44
CA ILE A 537 -37.98 -3.28 -10.42
C ILE A 537 -39.37 -3.26 -11.08
N CYS A 538 -39.89 -4.45 -11.37
CA CYS A 538 -41.23 -4.62 -11.92
C CYS A 538 -42.26 -4.46 -10.78
N VAL A 539 -42.70 -3.23 -10.54
CA VAL A 539 -43.82 -2.94 -9.62
C VAL A 539 -45.11 -3.29 -10.34
N LYS A 540 -45.74 -4.41 -9.97
CA LYS A 540 -47.09 -4.72 -10.44
C LYS A 540 -48.09 -3.89 -9.63
N GLU A 541 -48.73 -2.92 -10.29
CA GLU A 541 -49.96 -2.33 -9.79
C GLU A 541 -51.00 -3.44 -9.59
N ALA A 542 -51.58 -3.50 -8.39
CA ALA A 542 -52.78 -4.28 -8.18
C ALA A 542 -53.88 -3.61 -9.02
N ARG A 543 -54.34 -4.30 -10.08
CA ARG A 543 -55.52 -3.88 -10.82
C ARG A 543 -56.68 -3.88 -9.83
N SER A 544 -57.23 -2.69 -9.59
CA SER A 544 -58.48 -2.47 -8.84
C SER A 544 -59.64 -3.20 -9.47
#